data_AF-A0A8H7I5W9-F1
#
_entry.id   AF-A0A8H7I5W9-F1
#
_cell.length_a   1.000
_cell.length_b   1.000
_cell.length_c   1.000
_cell.angle_alpha   90.00
_cell.angle_beta   90.00
_cell.angle_gamma   90.00
#
_symmetry.space_group_name_H-M   'P 1'
#
loop_
_entity.id
_entity.type
_entity.pdbx_description
1 polymer ?
#
loop_
_entity_poly.entity_id
_entity_poly.type
_entity_poly.pdbx_seq_one_letter_code
_entity_poly.pdbx_strand_id
1 'polypeptide(L)'
;MLVGISQLERLVEVLPDTTYTLIEVVFYLFFFLPRKAFLQRPAVHPPPLSSEDRHQLFARCIAHLKDDQSFNQWFLDSPSHVPRENVVQWLKWGFFAGEPCINEKCSKHDEELEEYVQALEKSLGKRFPPGYDPKLKSIRITLDDVVVYHRPVIWYFVRTTYLFNPASAVLRYHGFTHYSAPVPIFPPRLHTIFSTRSPSPLLSYWYKASSTTKQPTPLLFLHGIGIGLLPYLPLLIFYSKAHPDAGILVPEFLNISGRITRPPLSPREFQLALGNFQPPPDNIL
;
A
#
# COMPACT_ATOMS: atom_id res chain seq x y z
N MET A 1 44.83 -7.49 38.70
CA MET A 1 43.62 -8.31 38.47
C MET A 1 42.32 -7.52 38.69
N LEU A 2 42.24 -6.61 39.68
CA LEU A 2 41.04 -5.79 39.95
C LEU A 2 40.80 -4.58 39.02
N VAL A 3 41.80 -4.15 38.23
CA VAL A 3 41.63 -3.03 37.26
C VAL A 3 40.99 -3.48 35.94
N GLY A 4 41.04 -4.79 35.61
CA GLY A 4 40.46 -5.32 34.37
C GLY A 4 38.95 -5.55 34.42
N ILE A 5 38.41 -5.88 35.59
CA ILE A 5 37.00 -6.25 35.77
C ILE A 5 36.10 -4.99 35.76
N SER A 6 36.53 -3.87 36.34
CA SER A 6 35.76 -2.62 36.34
C SER A 6 35.70 -1.91 34.99
N GLN A 7 36.65 -2.17 34.10
CA GLN A 7 36.60 -1.70 32.71
C GLN A 7 35.67 -2.58 31.86
N LEU A 8 35.65 -3.88 32.10
CA LEU A 8 34.72 -4.83 31.47
C LEU A 8 33.26 -4.57 31.87
N GLU A 9 32.98 -4.27 33.13
CA GLU A 9 31.63 -3.91 33.59
C GLU A 9 31.14 -2.57 33.00
N ARG A 10 32.02 -1.57 32.88
CA ARG A 10 31.69 -0.31 32.16
C ARG A 10 31.51 -0.49 30.66
N LEU A 11 32.28 -1.38 30.04
CA LEU A 11 32.07 -1.75 28.64
C LEU A 11 30.68 -2.39 28.49
N VAL A 12 30.31 -3.35 29.33
CA VAL A 12 29.03 -4.08 29.24
C VAL A 12 27.78 -3.20 29.48
N GLU A 13 27.86 -2.14 30.28
CA GLU A 13 26.73 -1.19 30.46
C GLU A 13 26.63 -0.13 29.34
N VAL A 14 27.75 0.27 28.72
CA VAL A 14 27.77 1.26 27.63
C VAL A 14 27.59 0.62 26.24
N LEU A 15 27.90 -0.67 26.10
CA LEU A 15 27.81 -1.43 24.86
C LEU A 15 26.38 -1.53 24.25
N PRO A 16 25.29 -1.73 25.01
CA PRO A 16 23.94 -1.88 24.44
C PRO A 16 23.47 -0.60 23.76
N ASP A 17 23.69 0.54 24.41
CA ASP A 17 23.26 1.86 23.92
C ASP A 17 24.12 2.32 22.74
N THR A 18 25.44 2.10 22.81
CA THR A 18 26.34 2.42 21.69
C THR A 18 26.14 1.51 20.49
N THR A 19 25.89 0.21 20.72
CA THR A 19 25.58 -0.76 19.64
C THR A 19 24.25 -0.44 18.98
N TYR A 20 23.20 -0.18 19.74
CA TYR A 20 21.90 0.23 19.17
C TYR A 20 22.03 1.54 18.41
N THR A 21 22.73 2.53 18.98
CA THR A 21 22.98 3.81 18.28
C THR A 21 23.73 3.59 16.98
N LEU A 22 24.75 2.73 16.95
CA LEU A 22 25.47 2.38 15.73
C LEU A 22 24.55 1.71 14.70
N ILE A 23 23.73 0.73 15.12
CA ILE A 23 22.75 0.08 14.26
C ILE A 23 21.79 1.10 13.67
N GLU A 24 21.28 2.02 14.50
CA GLU A 24 20.34 3.05 14.08
C GLU A 24 20.98 4.05 13.12
N VAL A 25 22.23 4.47 13.37
CA VAL A 25 22.99 5.34 12.46
C VAL A 25 23.24 4.65 11.12
N VAL A 26 23.66 3.39 11.13
CA VAL A 26 23.87 2.60 9.92
C VAL A 26 22.56 2.43 9.15
N PHE A 27 21.47 2.10 9.85
CA PHE A 27 20.15 1.99 9.24
C PHE A 27 19.68 3.32 8.65
N TYR A 28 19.85 4.42 9.38
CA TYR A 28 19.47 5.75 8.93
C TYR A 28 20.23 6.14 7.66
N LEU A 29 21.55 6.04 7.68
CA LEU A 29 22.41 6.50 6.58
C LEU A 29 22.34 5.60 5.35
N PHE A 30 22.33 4.28 5.53
CA PHE A 30 22.47 3.33 4.42
C PHE A 30 21.16 2.69 3.97
N PHE A 31 20.08 2.75 4.77
CA PHE A 31 18.76 2.22 4.38
C PHE A 31 17.72 3.32 4.26
N PHE A 32 17.56 4.15 5.27
CA PHE A 32 16.51 5.17 5.29
C PHE A 32 16.75 6.28 4.28
N LEU A 33 17.94 6.91 4.25
CA LEU A 33 18.22 8.01 3.32
C LEU A 33 18.15 7.58 1.84
N PRO A 34 18.78 6.47 1.40
CA PRO A 34 18.65 6.02 0.02
C PRO A 34 17.21 5.65 -0.34
N ARG A 35 16.48 5.02 0.59
CA ARG A 35 15.06 4.72 0.37
C ARG A 35 14.22 5.98 0.28
N LYS A 36 14.45 6.98 1.13
CA LYS A 36 13.76 8.27 1.08
C LYS A 36 13.96 8.91 -0.29
N ALA A 37 15.19 8.95 -0.79
CA ALA A 37 15.50 9.45 -2.13
C ALA A 37 14.81 8.64 -3.23
N PHE A 38 14.79 7.31 -3.13
CA PHE A 38 14.08 6.44 -4.07
C PHE A 38 12.57 6.70 -4.09
N LEU A 39 11.95 6.93 -2.92
CA LEU A 39 10.51 7.18 -2.79
C LEU A 39 10.07 8.55 -3.32
N GLN A 40 11.00 9.50 -3.53
CA GLN A 40 10.69 10.78 -4.18
C GLN A 40 10.77 10.71 -5.72
N ARG A 41 11.07 9.55 -6.30
CA ARG A 41 11.05 9.40 -7.75
C ARG A 41 9.62 9.56 -8.27
N PRO A 42 9.41 10.18 -9.45
CA PRO A 42 8.10 10.28 -10.05
C PRO A 42 7.41 8.92 -10.13
N ALA A 43 6.11 8.91 -9.85
CA ALA A 43 5.31 7.69 -9.99
C ALA A 43 5.33 7.21 -11.45
N VAL A 44 5.36 5.89 -11.65
CA VAL A 44 5.15 5.31 -12.97
C VAL A 44 3.64 5.25 -13.20
N HIS A 45 3.15 6.09 -14.10
CA HIS A 45 1.74 6.14 -14.44
C HIS A 45 1.39 5.02 -15.45
N PRO A 46 0.16 4.46 -15.38
CA PRO A 46 -0.36 3.68 -16.50
C PRO A 46 -0.43 4.56 -17.77
N PRO A 47 -0.54 3.95 -18.96
CA PRO A 47 -0.77 4.71 -20.18
C PRO A 47 -1.93 5.70 -20.02
N PRO A 48 -1.83 6.92 -20.56
CA PRO A 48 -2.86 7.93 -20.43
C PRO A 48 -4.18 7.41 -21.01
N LEU A 49 -5.28 7.73 -20.32
CA LEU A 49 -6.63 7.40 -20.78
C LEU A 49 -6.94 8.16 -22.07
N SER A 50 -7.76 7.55 -22.94
CA SER A 50 -8.30 8.27 -24.09
C SER A 50 -9.24 9.39 -23.63
N SER A 51 -9.48 10.39 -24.49
CA SER A 51 -10.43 11.47 -24.18
C SER A 51 -11.80 10.92 -23.78
N GLU A 52 -12.31 9.92 -24.52
CA GLU A 52 -13.60 9.29 -24.24
C GLU A 52 -13.60 8.59 -22.86
N ASP A 53 -12.55 7.82 -22.55
CA ASP A 53 -12.45 7.14 -21.26
C ASP A 53 -12.35 8.13 -20.09
N ARG A 54 -11.66 9.26 -20.28
CA ARG A 54 -11.61 10.35 -19.28
C ARG A 54 -12.98 10.97 -19.06
N HIS A 55 -13.75 11.25 -20.11
CA HIS A 55 -15.10 11.80 -19.99
C HIS A 55 -16.02 10.84 -19.24
N GLN A 56 -15.96 9.54 -19.57
CA GLN A 56 -16.74 8.53 -18.87
C GLN A 56 -16.36 8.42 -17.40
N LEU A 57 -15.06 8.48 -17.08
CA LEU A 57 -14.59 8.47 -15.70
C LEU A 57 -15.06 9.71 -14.94
N PHE A 58 -14.92 10.90 -15.55
CA PHE A 58 -15.34 12.17 -14.96
C PHE A 58 -16.85 12.20 -14.71
N ALA A 59 -17.66 11.78 -15.68
CA ALA A 59 -19.10 11.70 -15.54
C ALA A 59 -19.52 10.79 -14.38
N ARG A 60 -18.85 9.64 -14.19
CA ARG A 60 -19.07 8.76 -13.04
C ARG A 60 -18.68 9.44 -11.73
N CYS A 61 -17.54 10.13 -11.68
CA CYS A 61 -17.11 10.86 -10.49
C CYS A 61 -18.12 11.95 -10.08
N ILE A 62 -18.59 12.76 -11.04
CA ILE A 62 -19.60 13.80 -10.78
C ILE A 62 -20.93 13.20 -10.34
N ALA A 63 -21.39 12.11 -10.96
CA ALA A 63 -22.63 11.46 -10.57
C ALA A 63 -22.65 10.94 -9.12
N HIS A 64 -21.46 10.73 -8.54
CA HIS A 64 -21.28 10.28 -7.15
C HIS A 64 -20.80 11.38 -6.20
N LEU A 65 -20.66 12.62 -6.68
CA LEU A 65 -20.32 13.76 -5.84
C LEU A 65 -21.51 14.08 -4.93
N LYS A 66 -21.32 13.90 -3.61
CA LYS A 66 -22.42 14.03 -2.63
C LYS A 66 -22.71 15.47 -2.26
N ASP A 67 -21.67 16.21 -1.91
CA ASP A 67 -21.78 17.54 -1.33
C ASP A 67 -20.47 18.33 -1.50
N ASP A 68 -20.55 19.61 -1.16
CA ASP A 68 -19.40 20.52 -1.19
C ASP A 68 -18.31 20.16 -0.17
N GLN A 69 -18.69 19.56 0.95
CA GLN A 69 -17.72 19.17 1.99
C GLN A 69 -16.79 18.08 1.45
N SER A 70 -17.32 17.08 0.77
CA SER A 70 -16.58 15.99 0.13
C SER A 70 -15.63 16.52 -0.94
N PHE A 71 -16.03 17.59 -1.65
CA PHE A 71 -15.15 18.29 -2.58
C PHE A 71 -14.01 19.02 -1.84
N ASN A 72 -14.32 19.77 -0.78
CA ASN A 72 -13.33 20.55 -0.02
C ASN A 72 -12.28 19.66 0.69
N GLN A 73 -12.59 18.40 0.99
CA GLN A 73 -11.62 17.43 1.51
C GLN A 73 -10.43 17.20 0.55
N TRP A 74 -10.64 17.33 -0.77
CA TRP A 74 -9.55 17.29 -1.75
C TRP A 74 -8.60 18.49 -1.65
N PHE A 75 -9.02 19.53 -0.94
CA PHE A 75 -8.25 20.75 -0.66
C PHE A 75 -7.98 20.92 0.84
N LEU A 76 -7.86 19.80 1.55
CA LEU A 76 -7.48 19.73 2.98
C LEU A 76 -8.45 20.50 3.90
N ASP A 77 -9.75 20.45 3.60
CA ASP A 77 -10.81 21.14 4.34
C ASP A 77 -10.54 22.65 4.48
N SER A 78 -9.93 23.26 3.45
CA SER A 78 -9.64 24.69 3.44
C SER A 78 -10.91 25.52 3.68
N PRO A 79 -10.91 26.47 4.64
CA PRO A 79 -12.07 27.31 4.95
C PRO A 79 -12.33 28.39 3.88
N SER A 80 -11.37 28.61 2.97
CA SER A 80 -11.47 29.57 1.88
C SER A 80 -12.13 28.94 0.65
N HIS A 81 -12.88 29.75 -0.10
CA HIS A 81 -13.37 29.34 -1.41
C HIS A 81 -12.19 28.93 -2.31
N VAL A 82 -12.24 27.71 -2.85
CA VAL A 82 -11.18 27.17 -3.73
C VAL A 82 -11.16 27.96 -5.04
N PRO A 83 -10.05 28.65 -5.38
CA PRO A 83 -9.94 29.36 -6.64
C PRO A 83 -9.94 28.43 -7.85
N ARG A 84 -10.46 28.92 -8.96
CA ARG A 84 -10.68 28.14 -10.19
C ARG A 84 -9.39 27.49 -10.69
N GLU A 85 -8.27 28.19 -10.65
CA GLU A 85 -6.99 27.69 -11.16
C GLU A 85 -6.42 26.56 -10.29
N ASN A 86 -6.70 26.56 -8.97
CA ASN A 86 -6.37 25.43 -8.09
C ASN A 86 -7.23 24.19 -8.43
N VAL A 87 -8.50 24.37 -8.82
CA VAL A 87 -9.37 23.29 -9.31
C VAL A 87 -8.86 22.72 -10.62
N VAL A 88 -8.48 23.57 -11.57
CA VAL A 88 -7.88 23.15 -12.84
C VAL A 88 -6.61 22.32 -12.59
N GLN A 89 -5.74 22.77 -11.67
CA GLN A 89 -4.54 22.01 -11.31
C GLN A 89 -4.87 20.63 -10.72
N TRP A 90 -5.90 20.55 -9.88
CA TRP A 90 -6.38 19.29 -9.30
C TRP A 90 -6.97 18.35 -10.37
N LEU A 91 -7.77 18.87 -11.31
CA LEU A 91 -8.31 18.08 -12.42
C LEU A 91 -7.22 17.59 -13.39
N LYS A 92 -6.20 18.43 -13.67
CA LYS A 92 -5.02 18.04 -14.45
C LYS A 92 -4.29 16.84 -13.82
N TRP A 93 -4.16 16.83 -12.50
CA TRP A 93 -3.64 15.68 -11.79
C TRP A 93 -4.58 14.45 -11.92
N GLY A 94 -5.86 14.64 -11.61
CA GLY A 94 -6.83 13.54 -11.49
C GLY A 94 -7.13 12.80 -12.80
N PHE A 95 -7.17 13.51 -13.93
CA PHE A 95 -7.61 12.95 -15.21
C PHE A 95 -6.51 12.87 -16.27
N PHE A 96 -5.46 13.69 -16.15
CA PHE A 96 -4.39 13.79 -17.16
C PHE A 96 -3.03 13.33 -16.65
N ALA A 97 -2.97 12.73 -15.45
CA ALA A 97 -1.75 12.19 -14.85
C ALA A 97 -0.57 13.19 -14.77
N GLY A 98 -0.85 14.49 -14.79
CA GLY A 98 0.18 15.52 -14.81
C GLY A 98 0.99 15.60 -16.11
N GLU A 99 0.50 15.04 -17.22
CA GLU A 99 1.18 15.13 -18.52
C GLU A 99 1.40 16.59 -18.92
N PRO A 100 2.66 17.00 -19.21
CA PRO A 100 2.91 18.29 -19.83
C PRO A 100 2.33 18.24 -21.24
N CYS A 101 1.32 19.06 -21.50
CA CYS A 101 0.75 19.17 -22.84
C CYS A 101 1.76 19.88 -23.77
N ILE A 102 1.82 19.46 -25.04
CA ILE A 102 2.66 20.09 -26.07
C ILE A 102 1.75 20.48 -27.24
N ASN A 103 1.80 21.77 -27.64
CA ASN A 103 1.14 22.34 -28.81
C ASN A 103 -0.37 22.04 -28.91
N GLU A 104 -0.83 21.48 -30.04
CA GLU A 104 -2.25 21.25 -30.37
C GLU A 104 -2.98 20.35 -29.36
N LYS A 105 -2.24 19.47 -28.65
CA LYS A 105 -2.80 18.68 -27.54
C LYS A 105 -3.20 19.55 -26.34
N CYS A 106 -2.54 20.69 -26.11
CA CYS A 106 -2.94 21.62 -25.05
C CYS A 106 -4.32 22.20 -25.32
N SER A 107 -4.60 22.67 -26.54
CA SER A 107 -5.91 23.28 -26.86
C SER A 107 -7.07 22.33 -26.56
N LYS A 108 -6.97 21.08 -27.00
CA LYS A 108 -8.00 20.06 -26.76
C LYS A 108 -8.12 19.69 -25.27
N HIS A 109 -7.00 19.61 -24.55
CA HIS A 109 -7.02 19.34 -23.10
C HIS A 109 -7.61 20.52 -22.32
N ASP A 110 -7.33 21.76 -22.73
CA ASP A 110 -7.85 22.96 -22.08
C ASP A 110 -9.36 23.11 -22.32
N GLU A 111 -9.85 22.78 -23.53
CA GLU A 111 -11.29 22.67 -23.83
C GLU A 111 -11.98 21.61 -22.94
N GLU A 112 -11.44 20.39 -22.88
CA GLU A 112 -11.96 19.31 -22.03
C GLU A 112 -11.94 19.68 -20.53
N LEU A 113 -10.88 20.35 -20.07
CA LEU A 113 -10.78 20.82 -18.69
C LEU A 113 -11.82 21.91 -18.37
N GLU A 114 -12.09 22.80 -19.32
CA GLU A 114 -13.12 23.82 -19.19
C GLU A 114 -14.50 23.17 -19.00
N GLU A 115 -14.81 22.14 -19.80
CA GLU A 115 -16.03 21.36 -19.66
C GLU A 115 -16.14 20.70 -18.28
N TYR A 116 -15.04 20.13 -17.78
CA TYR A 116 -14.99 19.53 -16.44
C TYR A 116 -15.19 20.55 -15.33
N VAL A 117 -14.58 21.74 -15.43
CA VAL A 117 -14.80 22.82 -14.46
C VAL A 117 -16.26 23.22 -14.44
N GLN A 118 -16.87 23.47 -15.60
CA GLN A 118 -18.26 23.89 -15.71
C GLN A 118 -19.24 22.83 -15.17
N ALA A 119 -19.00 21.56 -15.47
CA ALA A 119 -19.79 20.46 -14.96
C ALA A 119 -19.69 20.34 -13.43
N LEU A 120 -18.50 20.55 -12.88
CA LEU A 120 -18.27 20.54 -11.44
C LEU A 120 -18.96 21.74 -10.75
N GLU A 121 -18.85 22.95 -11.30
CA GLU A 121 -19.56 24.13 -10.80
C GLU A 121 -21.07 23.93 -10.79
N LYS A 122 -21.61 23.33 -11.87
CA LYS A 122 -23.02 22.98 -11.96
C LYS A 122 -23.42 21.95 -10.89
N SER A 123 -22.59 20.93 -10.68
CA SER A 123 -22.85 19.90 -9.66
C SER A 123 -22.78 20.43 -8.23
N LEU A 124 -21.90 21.40 -7.97
CA LEU A 124 -21.75 22.03 -6.66
C LEU A 124 -22.70 23.22 -6.43
N GLY A 125 -23.40 23.68 -7.47
CA GLY A 125 -24.30 24.83 -7.41
C GLY A 125 -23.58 26.17 -7.13
N LYS A 126 -22.27 26.25 -7.37
CA LYS A 126 -21.45 27.45 -7.12
C LYS A 126 -20.40 27.64 -8.22
N ARG A 127 -20.01 28.89 -8.45
CA ARG A 127 -18.87 29.24 -9.33
C ARG A 127 -17.60 29.35 -8.51
N PHE A 128 -16.48 28.91 -9.09
CA PHE A 128 -15.17 29.10 -8.49
C PHE A 128 -14.69 30.54 -8.73
N PRO A 129 -14.18 31.23 -7.70
CA PRO A 129 -13.63 32.57 -7.90
C PRO A 129 -12.40 32.50 -8.81
N PRO A 130 -12.19 33.52 -9.67
CA PRO A 130 -11.02 33.57 -10.54
C PRO A 130 -9.74 33.76 -9.71
N GLY A 131 -8.64 33.18 -10.18
CA GLY A 131 -7.31 33.36 -9.61
C GLY A 131 -6.71 32.10 -9.02
N TYR A 132 -5.52 32.24 -8.47
CA TYR A 132 -4.75 31.14 -7.89
C TYR A 132 -4.31 31.50 -6.48
N ASP A 133 -4.55 30.62 -5.52
CA ASP A 133 -4.01 30.76 -4.16
C ASP A 133 -2.79 29.83 -3.98
N PRO A 134 -1.58 30.38 -3.80
CA PRO A 134 -0.37 29.58 -3.60
C PRO A 134 -0.30 28.89 -2.23
N LYS A 135 -1.11 29.32 -1.25
CA LYS A 135 -1.18 28.69 0.08
C LYS A 135 -2.11 27.48 0.09
N LEU A 136 -3.04 27.42 -0.85
CA LEU A 136 -4.04 26.37 -0.95
C LEU A 136 -3.45 25.16 -1.69
N LYS A 137 -3.40 24.03 -0.99
CA LYS A 137 -2.87 22.77 -1.54
C LYS A 137 -4.01 21.79 -1.79
N SER A 138 -3.99 21.15 -2.96
CA SER A 138 -4.85 20.00 -3.27
C SER A 138 -4.10 18.70 -3.04
N ILE A 139 -4.84 17.63 -2.72
CA ILE A 139 -4.31 16.28 -2.58
C ILE A 139 -4.02 15.74 -3.99
N ARG A 140 -2.75 15.50 -4.33
CA ARG A 140 -2.31 14.95 -5.61
C ARG A 140 -1.35 13.79 -5.40
N ILE A 141 -1.89 12.64 -4.99
CA ILE A 141 -1.16 11.50 -4.40
C ILE A 141 0.02 10.98 -5.25
N THR A 142 -0.02 11.15 -6.57
CA THR A 142 1.02 10.67 -7.50
C THR A 142 2.04 11.73 -7.92
N LEU A 143 1.79 13.01 -7.61
CA LEU A 143 2.67 14.14 -7.96
C LEU A 143 3.26 14.84 -6.74
N ASP A 144 2.54 14.84 -5.62
CA ASP A 144 3.03 15.45 -4.38
C ASP A 144 4.15 14.60 -3.76
N ASP A 145 5.11 15.28 -3.13
CA ASP A 145 6.21 14.63 -2.41
C ASP A 145 5.68 13.64 -1.37
N VAL A 146 6.30 12.46 -1.32
CA VAL A 146 5.94 11.46 -0.33
C VAL A 146 6.46 11.90 1.03
N VAL A 147 5.57 12.15 1.99
CA VAL A 147 5.96 12.46 3.36
C VAL A 147 6.48 11.19 4.03
N VAL A 148 7.81 11.07 4.08
CA VAL A 148 8.50 9.90 4.67
C VAL A 148 9.12 10.27 6.01
N TYR A 149 8.64 9.63 7.08
CA TYR A 149 9.22 9.73 8.41
C TYR A 149 10.18 8.59 8.69
N HIS A 150 11.26 8.90 9.39
CA HIS A 150 12.12 7.87 9.96
C HIS A 150 11.37 7.09 11.05
N ARG A 151 11.49 5.76 10.99
CA ARG A 151 10.99 4.84 12.01
C ARG A 151 12.20 4.09 12.55
N PRO A 152 12.47 4.14 13.87
CA PRO A 152 13.62 3.46 14.44
C PRO A 152 13.62 1.95 14.13
N VAL A 153 14.79 1.32 14.08
CA VAL A 153 14.93 -0.12 13.78
C VAL A 153 14.06 -0.95 14.72
N ILE A 154 14.06 -0.61 16.02
CA ILE A 154 13.28 -1.32 17.04
C ILE A 154 11.77 -1.30 16.74
N TRP A 155 11.25 -0.24 16.13
CA TRP A 155 9.84 -0.13 15.76
C TRP A 155 9.41 -1.26 14.81
N TYR A 156 10.28 -1.60 13.85
CA TYR A 156 9.99 -2.66 12.89
C TYR A 156 10.04 -4.05 13.54
N PHE A 157 11.03 -4.28 14.41
CA PHE A 157 11.17 -5.56 15.13
C PHE A 157 10.04 -5.77 16.13
N VAL A 158 9.67 -4.75 16.91
CA VAL A 158 8.51 -4.79 17.82
C VAL A 158 7.24 -5.15 17.04
N ARG A 159 6.99 -4.50 15.91
CA ARG A 159 5.83 -4.84 15.05
C ARG A 159 5.87 -6.29 14.57
N THR A 160 7.04 -6.79 14.20
CA THR A 160 7.23 -8.18 13.76
C THR A 160 6.95 -9.17 14.88
N THR A 161 7.57 -8.97 16.03
CA THR A 161 7.49 -9.87 17.17
C THR A 161 6.10 -9.88 17.79
N TYR A 162 5.47 -8.71 17.97
CA TYR A 162 4.23 -8.60 18.74
C TYR A 162 2.95 -8.53 17.91
N LEU A 163 3.02 -8.20 16.61
CA LEU A 163 1.83 -8.15 15.76
C LEU A 163 1.84 -9.26 14.71
N PHE A 164 2.88 -9.32 13.88
CA PHE A 164 2.88 -10.22 12.72
C PHE A 164 3.10 -11.70 13.08
N ASN A 165 3.99 -11.99 14.02
CA ASN A 165 4.23 -13.37 14.46
C ASN A 165 2.99 -13.96 15.16
N PRO A 166 2.32 -13.26 16.10
CA PRO A 166 1.07 -13.75 16.68
C PRO A 166 -0.04 -13.91 15.65
N ALA A 167 -0.21 -12.97 14.72
CA ALA A 167 -1.20 -13.12 13.65
C ALA A 167 -0.95 -14.38 12.81
N SER A 168 0.31 -14.65 12.49
CA SER A 168 0.72 -15.85 11.76
C SER A 168 0.49 -17.13 12.58
N ALA A 169 0.72 -17.09 13.90
CA ALA A 169 0.46 -18.21 14.79
C ALA A 169 -1.04 -18.51 14.90
N VAL A 170 -1.89 -17.47 15.01
CA VAL A 170 -3.35 -17.61 15.03
C VAL A 170 -3.88 -18.22 13.74
N LEU A 171 -3.40 -17.78 12.57
CA LEU A 171 -3.79 -18.38 11.29
C LEU A 171 -3.40 -19.86 11.22
N ARG A 172 -2.17 -20.21 11.62
CA ARG A 172 -1.72 -21.62 11.68
C ARG A 172 -2.58 -22.45 12.62
N TYR A 173 -2.86 -21.93 13.81
CA TYR A 173 -3.70 -22.59 14.80
C TYR A 173 -5.11 -22.88 14.25
N HIS A 174 -5.65 -22.00 13.40
CA HIS A 174 -6.93 -22.19 12.72
C HIS A 174 -6.84 -22.97 11.39
N GLY A 175 -5.74 -23.68 11.15
CA GLY A 175 -5.58 -24.59 10.02
C GLY A 175 -5.27 -23.91 8.68
N PHE A 176 -4.77 -22.68 8.71
CA PHE A 176 -4.19 -22.06 7.51
C PHE A 176 -2.72 -22.48 7.37
N THR A 177 -2.33 -22.85 6.17
CA THR A 177 -0.95 -23.15 5.77
C THR A 177 -0.33 -21.92 5.11
N HIS A 178 0.89 -21.56 5.51
CA HIS A 178 1.62 -20.44 4.90
C HIS A 178 2.58 -20.93 3.82
N TYR A 179 2.52 -20.25 2.67
CA TYR A 179 3.40 -20.45 1.53
C TYR A 179 4.27 -19.21 1.34
N SER A 180 5.60 -19.40 1.34
CA SER A 180 6.56 -18.30 1.30
C SER A 180 7.27 -18.23 -0.05
N ALA A 181 7.25 -17.05 -0.66
CA ALA A 181 8.11 -16.69 -1.77
C ALA A 181 9.47 -16.16 -1.27
N PRO A 182 10.58 -16.39 -2.01
CA PRO A 182 11.92 -15.94 -1.64
C PRO A 182 12.14 -14.45 -1.95
N VAL A 183 11.27 -13.59 -1.41
CA VAL A 183 11.33 -12.13 -1.61
C VAL A 183 12.11 -11.47 -0.47
N PRO A 184 13.09 -10.60 -0.75
CA PRO A 184 13.77 -9.83 0.29
C PRO A 184 12.80 -8.92 1.06
N ILE A 185 12.70 -9.13 2.38
CA ILE A 185 11.77 -8.41 3.25
C ILE A 185 12.48 -8.03 4.55
N PHE A 186 12.36 -6.75 4.93
CA PHE A 186 12.77 -6.25 6.23
C PHE A 186 11.56 -5.77 7.05
N PRO A 187 11.48 -6.14 8.35
CA PRO A 187 12.36 -7.08 9.04
C PRO A 187 12.21 -8.52 8.55
N PRO A 188 13.23 -9.37 8.80
CA PRO A 188 13.13 -10.81 8.55
C PRO A 188 11.89 -11.42 9.20
N ARG A 189 11.25 -12.34 8.49
CA ARG A 189 10.02 -13.01 8.95
C ARG A 189 10.38 -14.39 9.50
N LEU A 190 10.75 -14.46 10.77
CA LEU A 190 11.21 -15.72 11.38
C LEU A 190 10.18 -16.87 11.26
N HIS A 191 8.88 -16.56 11.24
CA HIS A 191 7.83 -17.58 11.06
C HIS A 191 7.84 -18.26 9.69
N THR A 192 8.55 -17.72 8.68
CA THR A 192 8.61 -18.33 7.34
C THR A 192 9.54 -19.53 7.27
N ILE A 193 10.33 -19.78 8.32
CA ILE A 193 11.13 -21.00 8.47
C ILE A 193 10.22 -22.23 8.49
N PHE A 194 9.00 -22.09 9.05
CA PHE A 194 7.98 -23.14 9.11
C PHE A 194 6.95 -23.01 7.98
N SER A 195 7.37 -22.57 6.80
CA SER A 195 6.47 -22.34 5.67
C SER A 195 6.84 -23.20 4.49
N THR A 196 5.82 -23.65 3.78
CA THR A 196 5.99 -24.33 2.51
C THR A 196 6.50 -23.33 1.47
N ARG A 197 7.28 -23.79 0.49
CA ARG A 197 7.69 -22.94 -0.62
C ARG A 197 6.48 -22.60 -1.49
N SER A 198 6.30 -21.31 -1.80
CA SER A 198 5.26 -20.90 -2.75
C SER A 198 5.56 -21.42 -4.15
N PRO A 199 4.57 -21.94 -4.90
CA PRO A 199 4.73 -22.27 -6.33
C PRO A 199 5.15 -21.06 -7.16
N SER A 200 4.72 -19.86 -6.77
CA SER A 200 5.15 -18.61 -7.38
C SER A 200 6.36 -18.02 -6.64
N PRO A 201 7.46 -17.67 -7.33
CA PRO A 201 8.59 -17.01 -6.69
C PRO A 201 8.29 -15.56 -6.28
N LEU A 202 7.12 -15.04 -6.64
CA LEU A 202 6.75 -13.64 -6.47
C LEU A 202 5.80 -13.40 -5.30
N LEU A 203 5.01 -14.40 -4.90
CA LEU A 203 3.86 -14.18 -4.02
C LEU A 203 3.84 -15.16 -2.85
N SER A 204 3.93 -14.61 -1.64
CA SER A 204 3.61 -15.34 -0.41
C SER A 204 2.11 -15.24 -0.13
N TYR A 205 1.55 -16.29 0.48
CA TYR A 205 0.12 -16.34 0.78
C TYR A 205 -0.18 -17.30 1.94
N TRP A 206 -1.35 -17.13 2.52
CA TRP A 206 -1.98 -18.11 3.40
C TRP A 206 -3.06 -18.86 2.65
N TYR A 207 -3.17 -20.14 2.90
CA TYR A 207 -4.17 -21.01 2.28
C TYR A 207 -4.81 -21.92 3.31
N LYS A 208 -6.14 -22.01 3.29
CA LYS A 208 -6.90 -23.05 3.99
C LYS A 208 -7.56 -23.92 2.95
N ALA A 209 -7.24 -25.22 2.97
CA ALA A 209 -7.86 -26.19 2.08
C ALA A 209 -9.34 -26.40 2.45
N SER A 210 -10.13 -26.79 1.45
CA SER A 210 -11.50 -27.24 1.66
C SER A 210 -11.51 -28.55 2.45
N SER A 211 -12.47 -28.72 3.37
CA SER A 211 -12.72 -30.00 4.03
C SER A 211 -13.40 -31.04 3.15
N THR A 212 -13.87 -30.67 1.95
CA THR A 212 -14.60 -31.60 1.07
C THR A 212 -14.07 -31.60 -0.36
N THR A 213 -14.32 -32.70 -1.06
CA THR A 213 -14.01 -32.86 -2.49
C THR A 213 -15.00 -32.13 -3.39
N LYS A 214 -16.16 -31.74 -2.86
CA LYS A 214 -17.06 -30.79 -3.49
C LYS A 214 -16.33 -29.45 -3.42
N GLN A 215 -15.87 -28.90 -4.54
CA GLN A 215 -15.19 -27.61 -4.56
C GLN A 215 -16.21 -26.47 -4.70
N PRO A 216 -16.83 -25.94 -3.63
CA PRO A 216 -17.63 -24.72 -3.73
C PRO A 216 -16.71 -23.54 -4.10
N THR A 217 -17.33 -22.42 -4.46
CA THR A 217 -16.63 -21.20 -4.86
C THR A 217 -15.58 -20.80 -3.80
N PRO A 218 -14.28 -20.77 -4.16
CA PRO A 218 -13.22 -20.41 -3.21
C PRO A 218 -13.27 -18.92 -2.86
N LEU A 219 -12.81 -18.57 -1.65
CA LEU A 219 -12.64 -17.18 -1.23
C LEU A 219 -11.21 -16.71 -1.53
N LEU A 220 -11.08 -15.67 -2.35
CA LEU A 220 -9.86 -14.87 -2.48
C LEU A 220 -9.98 -13.62 -1.63
N PHE A 221 -9.23 -13.54 -0.53
CA PHE A 221 -9.25 -12.38 0.36
C PHE A 221 -8.05 -11.46 0.10
N LEU A 222 -8.33 -10.22 -0.32
CA LEU A 222 -7.32 -9.20 -0.59
C LEU A 222 -7.30 -8.16 0.53
N HIS A 223 -6.23 -8.14 1.33
CA HIS A 223 -6.12 -7.22 2.45
C HIS A 223 -5.64 -5.82 2.02
N GLY A 224 -5.98 -4.80 2.82
CA GLY A 224 -5.62 -3.41 2.55
C GLY A 224 -4.26 -2.97 3.13
N ILE A 225 -4.04 -1.65 3.05
CA ILE A 225 -2.88 -0.96 3.64
C ILE A 225 -2.99 -1.01 5.17
N GLY A 226 -1.89 -1.30 5.87
CA GLY A 226 -1.84 -1.21 7.32
C GLY A 226 -0.87 -2.20 7.98
N ILE A 227 -1.36 -2.90 9.01
CA ILE A 227 -0.59 -3.86 9.80
C ILE A 227 -0.81 -5.31 9.34
N GLY A 228 -0.95 -5.52 8.03
CA GLY A 228 -1.10 -6.84 7.40
C GLY A 228 -2.41 -7.52 7.77
N LEU A 229 -2.35 -8.82 8.06
CA LEU A 229 -3.55 -9.65 8.28
C LEU A 229 -4.17 -9.53 9.68
N LEU A 230 -3.52 -8.86 10.63
CA LEU A 230 -4.00 -8.77 12.01
C LEU A 230 -5.46 -8.28 12.16
N PRO A 231 -5.89 -7.15 11.55
CA PRO A 231 -7.27 -6.68 11.70
C PRO A 231 -8.29 -7.59 11.01
N TYR A 232 -7.83 -8.46 10.12
CA TYR A 232 -8.68 -9.34 9.33
C TYR A 232 -8.79 -10.75 9.91
N LEU A 233 -8.05 -11.07 10.98
CA LEU A 233 -8.13 -12.40 11.61
C LEU A 233 -9.55 -12.78 12.03
N PRO A 234 -10.34 -11.92 12.71
CA PRO A 234 -11.69 -12.31 13.12
C PRO A 234 -12.56 -12.70 11.92
N LEU A 235 -12.49 -11.93 10.83
CA LEU A 235 -13.21 -12.20 9.59
C LEU A 235 -12.76 -13.52 8.96
N LEU A 236 -11.46 -13.72 8.78
CA LEU A 236 -10.90 -14.92 8.14
C LEU A 236 -11.24 -16.19 8.93
N ILE A 237 -11.13 -16.13 10.26
CA ILE A 237 -11.43 -17.26 11.15
C ILE A 237 -12.93 -17.54 11.13
N PHE A 238 -13.77 -16.51 11.27
CA PHE A 238 -15.22 -16.65 11.21
C PHE A 238 -15.67 -17.29 9.89
N TYR A 239 -15.22 -16.74 8.76
CA TYR A 239 -15.54 -17.28 7.43
C TYR A 239 -15.09 -18.73 7.29
N SER A 240 -13.88 -19.06 7.75
CA SER A 240 -13.33 -20.42 7.68
C SER A 240 -14.11 -21.47 8.46
N LYS A 241 -14.81 -21.04 9.53
CA LYS A 241 -15.67 -21.93 10.33
C LYS A 241 -17.08 -22.03 9.74
N ALA A 242 -17.59 -20.93 9.19
CA ALA A 242 -18.91 -20.88 8.56
C ALA A 242 -18.94 -21.63 7.21
N HIS A 243 -17.80 -21.67 6.51
CA HIS A 243 -17.65 -22.29 5.20
C HIS A 243 -16.47 -23.28 5.18
N PRO A 244 -16.56 -24.40 5.92
CA PRO A 244 -15.47 -25.37 6.00
C PRO A 244 -15.14 -25.99 4.64
N ASP A 245 -16.13 -26.04 3.74
CA ASP A 245 -15.99 -26.58 2.38
C ASP A 245 -15.36 -25.58 1.40
N ALA A 246 -15.18 -24.31 1.75
CA ALA A 246 -14.58 -23.32 0.85
C ALA A 246 -13.06 -23.25 1.05
N GLY A 247 -12.31 -23.42 -0.03
CA GLY A 247 -10.89 -23.09 -0.04
C GLY A 247 -10.71 -21.58 0.15
N ILE A 248 -9.81 -21.15 1.03
CA ILE A 248 -9.54 -19.73 1.31
C ILE A 248 -8.10 -19.41 0.94
N LEU A 249 -7.93 -18.50 0.00
CA LEU A 249 -6.64 -17.98 -0.43
C LEU A 249 -6.47 -16.52 0.01
N VAL A 250 -5.37 -16.23 0.70
CA VAL A 250 -5.06 -14.91 1.23
C VAL A 250 -3.65 -14.49 0.80
N PRO A 251 -3.50 -13.82 -0.36
CA PRO A 251 -2.24 -13.25 -0.79
C PRO A 251 -1.72 -12.21 0.22
N GLU A 252 -0.40 -12.21 0.46
CA GLU A 252 0.22 -11.21 1.31
C GLU A 252 0.77 -10.03 0.49
N PHE A 253 0.13 -8.86 0.63
CA PHE A 253 0.62 -7.59 0.08
C PHE A 253 1.62 -6.93 1.03
N LEU A 254 2.81 -7.51 1.11
CA LEU A 254 3.85 -7.11 2.07
C LEU A 254 4.31 -5.65 1.90
N ASN A 255 4.29 -5.16 0.66
CA ASN A 255 4.66 -3.79 0.31
C ASN A 255 3.70 -2.72 0.87
N ILE A 256 2.47 -3.10 1.26
CA ILE A 256 1.50 -2.20 1.93
C ILE A 256 1.20 -2.60 3.38
N SER A 257 1.87 -3.62 3.90
CA SER A 257 1.65 -4.12 5.27
C SER A 257 2.69 -3.62 6.27
N GLY A 258 3.25 -2.42 6.06
CA GLY A 258 4.27 -1.85 6.95
C GLY A 258 5.61 -2.61 6.96
N ARG A 259 5.96 -3.28 5.85
CA ARG A 259 7.27 -3.90 5.63
C ARG A 259 8.08 -3.12 4.62
N ILE A 260 9.39 -3.30 4.66
CA ILE A 260 10.33 -2.81 3.65
C ILE A 260 10.60 -3.97 2.70
N THR A 261 10.17 -3.84 1.45
CA THR A 261 10.36 -4.87 0.42
C THR A 261 10.28 -4.23 -0.96
N ARG A 262 10.30 -5.04 -2.02
CA ARG A 262 10.15 -4.61 -3.41
C ARG A 262 8.80 -3.92 -3.66
N PRO A 263 8.66 -3.15 -4.76
CA PRO A 263 7.39 -2.56 -5.17
C PRO A 263 6.26 -3.60 -5.34
N PRO A 264 4.97 -3.17 -5.29
CA PRO A 264 3.86 -4.04 -5.62
C PRO A 264 4.01 -4.70 -6.99
N LEU A 265 3.45 -5.89 -7.14
CA LEU A 265 3.34 -6.55 -8.43
C LEU A 265 2.47 -5.75 -9.39
N SER A 266 2.84 -5.72 -10.66
CA SER A 266 1.94 -5.25 -11.72
C SER A 266 0.71 -6.17 -11.80
N PRO A 267 -0.43 -5.69 -12.35
CA PRO A 267 -1.62 -6.53 -12.50
C PRO A 267 -1.34 -7.85 -13.22
N ARG A 268 -0.52 -7.81 -14.27
CA ARG A 268 -0.12 -9.00 -15.04
C ARG A 268 0.72 -9.97 -14.20
N GLU A 269 1.73 -9.48 -13.49
CA GLU A 269 2.55 -10.35 -12.63
C GLU A 269 1.74 -10.96 -11.48
N PHE A 270 0.81 -10.20 -10.90
CA PHE A 270 -0.07 -10.69 -9.85
C PHE A 270 -1.01 -11.78 -10.38
N GLN A 271 -1.62 -11.58 -11.55
CA GLN A 271 -2.44 -12.59 -12.22
C GLN A 271 -1.64 -13.86 -12.55
N LEU A 272 -0.41 -13.73 -13.05
CA LEU A 272 0.46 -14.88 -13.32
C LEU A 272 0.86 -15.61 -12.03
N ALA A 273 1.16 -14.86 -10.96
CA ALA A 273 1.50 -15.43 -9.67
C ALA A 273 0.34 -16.21 -9.04
N LEU A 274 -0.91 -15.77 -9.28
CA LEU A 274 -2.12 -16.50 -8.88
C LEU A 274 -2.49 -17.63 -9.85
N GLY A 275 -2.29 -17.46 -11.16
CA GLY A 275 -2.64 -18.45 -12.18
C GLY A 275 -1.78 -19.72 -12.12
N ASN A 276 -0.56 -19.61 -11.59
CA ASN A 276 0.32 -20.75 -11.30
C ASN A 276 -0.09 -21.53 -10.03
N PHE A 277 -1.25 -21.23 -9.44
CA PHE A 277 -1.79 -21.95 -8.29
C PHE A 277 -2.35 -23.30 -8.74
N GLN A 278 -1.49 -24.31 -8.81
CA GLN A 278 -1.93 -25.69 -8.66
C GLN A 278 -1.91 -26.00 -7.16
N PRO A 279 -3.03 -26.45 -6.54
CA PRO A 279 -2.95 -27.00 -5.19
C PRO A 279 -1.89 -28.10 -5.20
N PRO A 280 -1.01 -28.18 -4.19
CA PRO A 280 -0.06 -29.28 -4.13
C PRO A 280 -0.85 -30.59 -4.22
N PRO A 281 -0.35 -31.60 -4.95
CA PRO A 281 -1.02 -32.90 -5.00
C PRO A 281 -1.21 -33.38 -3.57
N ASP A 282 -2.43 -33.78 -3.24
CA ASP A 282 -2.76 -34.33 -1.93
C ASP A 282 -1.78 -35.47 -1.64
N ASN A 283 -0.84 -35.24 -0.72
CA ASN A 283 -0.02 -36.31 -0.18
C ASN A 283 -0.93 -37.13 0.72
N ILE A 284 -1.59 -38.11 0.12
CA ILE A 284 -2.25 -39.21 0.80
C ILE A 284 -1.15 -39.97 1.54
N LEU A 285 -1.15 -39.86 2.88
CA LEU A 285 -0.63 -40.86 3.79
C LEU A 285 -1.78 -41.30 4.70
#